data_AF-A0A1I8CDX9-F1
#
_entry.id   AF-A0A1I8CDX9-F1
#
_cell.length_a   1.000
_cell.length_b   1.000
_cell.length_c   1.000
_cell.angle_alpha   90.00
_cell.angle_beta   90.00
_cell.angle_gamma   90.00
#
_symmetry.space_group_name_H-M   'P 1'
#
loop_
_entity.id
_entity.type
_entity.pdbx_description
1 polymer ?
#
loop_
_entity_poly.entity_id
_entity_poly.type
_entity_poly.pdbx_seq_one_letter_code
_entity_poly.pdbx_strand_id
1 'polypeptide(L)'
;MDEVGLRRELDQYNECIDLFAEVEKNEEKIEAAHFTLRNYFTFVGQKGVTVFEWCRVKNVFIWEICSTYEKLLGRTAGLVTGSGDESDLAKLYIRQLRELKERFFGFEEAPFTIQRISELLSVPGNFKSVVPFLNAMEKLINVNGIQTPLGDRLTGIELQVFDDDNLMEPKPFLFLQVDECDMDVDSKKHLASNGDLDQIIPTMMPKEEAEK
;
A
#
# COMPACT_ATOMS: atom_id res chain seq x y z
N MET A 1 10.41 20.55 -17.52
CA MET A 1 11.78 20.21 -17.09
C MET A 1 12.56 19.90 -18.36
N ASP A 2 13.66 20.60 -18.58
CA ASP A 2 14.55 20.35 -19.72
C ASP A 2 15.43 19.11 -19.45
N GLU A 3 15.92 18.48 -20.51
CA GLU A 3 16.69 17.24 -20.43
C GLU A 3 18.00 17.43 -19.63
N VAL A 4 18.59 18.62 -19.73
CA VAL A 4 19.80 19.01 -18.98
C VAL A 4 19.52 19.13 -17.48
N GLY A 5 18.36 19.68 -17.09
CA GLY A 5 17.95 19.80 -15.70
C GLY A 5 17.72 18.43 -15.05
N LEU A 6 17.00 17.54 -15.73
CA LEU A 6 16.75 16.19 -15.23
C LEU A 6 18.05 15.40 -15.04
N ARG A 7 18.99 15.51 -15.98
CA ARG A 7 20.28 14.82 -15.88
C ARG A 7 21.09 15.26 -14.67
N ARG A 8 21.14 16.57 -14.41
CA ARG A 8 21.82 17.11 -13.24
C ARG A 8 21.19 16.62 -11.93
N GLU A 9 19.86 16.52 -11.87
CA GLU A 9 19.16 15.98 -10.69
C GLU A 9 19.49 14.50 -10.48
N LEU A 10 19.49 13.70 -11.54
CA LEU A 10 19.86 12.28 -11.46
C LEU A 10 21.33 12.10 -11.01
N ASP A 11 22.25 12.93 -11.48
CA ASP A 11 23.64 12.89 -11.04
C ASP A 11 23.75 13.17 -9.53
N GLN A 12 23.02 14.17 -9.02
CA GLN A 12 22.95 14.47 -7.59
C GLN A 12 22.35 13.33 -6.77
N TYR A 13 21.32 12.64 -7.28
CA TYR A 13 20.75 11.47 -6.62
C TYR A 13 21.76 10.32 -6.58
N ASN A 14 22.47 10.08 -7.67
CA ASN A 14 23.47 9.03 -7.74
C ASN A 14 24.61 9.25 -6.72
N GLU A 15 25.13 10.47 -6.61
CA GLU A 15 26.11 10.84 -5.59
C GLU A 15 25.60 10.60 -4.17
N CYS A 16 24.35 10.98 -3.89
CA CYS A 16 23.73 10.75 -2.58
C CYS A 16 23.55 9.25 -2.29
N ILE A 17 23.17 8.44 -3.28
CA ILE A 17 22.99 6.99 -3.13
C ILE A 17 24.34 6.32 -2.81
N ASP A 18 25.44 6.76 -3.42
CA ASP A 18 26.77 6.21 -3.19
C ASP A 18 27.24 6.36 -1.74
N LEU A 19 26.83 7.43 -1.05
CA LEU A 19 27.11 7.60 0.38
C LEU A 19 26.57 6.45 1.25
N PHE A 20 25.52 5.75 0.79
CA PHE A 20 24.92 4.63 1.52
C PHE A 20 25.56 3.28 1.17
N ALA A 21 26.44 3.24 0.18
CA ALA A 21 27.27 2.09 -0.14
C ALA A 21 28.59 2.08 0.66
N GLU A 22 29.02 3.24 1.20
CA GLU A 22 30.24 3.36 1.99
C GLU A 22 30.13 2.61 3.33
N VAL A 23 31.22 1.92 3.71
CA VAL A 23 31.30 1.14 4.97
C VAL A 23 31.32 2.07 6.19
N GLU A 24 31.95 3.24 6.05
CA GLU A 24 32.08 4.23 7.11
C GLU A 24 31.14 5.40 6.81
N LYS A 25 30.01 5.43 7.52
CA LYS A 25 28.94 6.39 7.27
C LYS A 25 29.28 7.72 7.93
N ASN A 26 29.50 8.75 7.12
CA ASN A 26 29.57 10.12 7.61
C ASN A 26 28.14 10.65 7.84
N GLU A 27 27.71 10.70 9.11
CA GLU A 27 26.36 11.14 9.50
C GLU A 27 26.00 12.54 9.00
N GLU A 28 26.97 13.47 8.99
CA GLU A 28 26.75 14.85 8.53
C GLU A 28 26.43 14.91 7.03
N LYS A 29 27.16 14.12 6.22
CA LYS A 29 26.88 13.98 4.78
C LYS A 29 25.53 13.29 4.52
N ILE A 30 25.17 12.30 5.34
CA ILE A 30 23.91 11.58 5.22
C ILE A 30 22.73 12.52 5.52
N GLU A 31 22.82 13.34 6.57
CA GLU A 31 21.76 14.30 6.90
C GLU A 31 21.64 15.37 5.81
N ALA A 32 22.75 15.87 5.27
CA ALA A 32 22.73 16.78 4.12
C ALA A 32 22.09 16.16 2.88
N ALA A 33 22.33 14.86 2.64
CA ALA A 33 21.74 14.11 1.55
C ALA A 33 20.23 13.86 1.75
N HIS A 34 19.70 13.94 2.98
CA HIS A 34 18.30 13.61 3.28
C HIS A 34 17.30 14.42 2.44
N PHE A 35 17.55 15.72 2.29
CA PHE A 35 16.68 16.58 1.49
C PHE A 35 16.66 16.18 0.01
N THR A 36 17.84 15.91 -0.55
CA THR A 36 17.99 15.46 -1.94
C THR A 36 17.35 14.11 -2.17
N LEU A 37 17.50 13.18 -1.23
CA LEU A 37 16.88 11.85 -1.28
C LEU A 37 15.36 11.89 -1.19
N ARG A 38 14.77 12.85 -0.47
CA ARG A 38 13.31 13.06 -0.49
C ARG A 38 12.79 13.43 -1.88
N ASN A 39 13.54 14.24 -2.62
CA ASN A 39 13.20 14.54 -4.00
C ASN A 39 13.32 13.31 -4.89
N TYR A 40 14.34 12.47 -4.64
CA TYR A 40 14.45 11.17 -5.29
C TYR A 40 13.25 10.24 -4.97
N PHE A 41 12.81 10.11 -3.72
CA PHE A 41 11.59 9.36 -3.39
C PHE A 41 10.35 9.95 -4.06
N THR A 42 10.25 11.27 -4.17
CA THR A 42 9.16 11.92 -4.91
C THR A 42 9.19 11.54 -6.39
N PHE A 43 10.38 11.56 -7.01
CA PHE A 43 10.59 11.13 -8.38
C PHE A 43 10.18 9.66 -8.58
N VAL A 44 10.66 8.75 -7.73
CA VAL A 44 10.32 7.31 -7.81
C VAL A 44 8.83 7.08 -7.57
N GLY A 45 8.20 7.80 -6.64
CA GLY A 45 6.76 7.74 -6.39
C GLY A 45 5.91 8.20 -7.57
N GLN A 46 6.41 9.14 -8.38
CA GLN A 46 5.71 9.62 -9.58
C GLN A 46 5.96 8.73 -10.81
N LYS A 47 7.15 8.14 -10.93
CA LYS A 47 7.57 7.39 -12.12
C LYS A 47 7.43 5.88 -11.98
N GLY A 48 7.40 5.36 -10.75
CA GLY A 48 7.36 3.93 -10.45
C GLY A 48 8.64 3.18 -10.80
N VAL A 49 9.75 3.88 -11.01
CA VAL A 49 11.05 3.31 -11.38
C VAL A 49 12.18 3.99 -10.61
N THR A 50 13.20 3.24 -10.22
CA THR A 50 14.36 3.77 -9.47
C THR A 50 15.42 4.39 -10.38
N VAL A 51 15.49 4.01 -11.66
CA VAL A 51 16.54 4.38 -12.63
C VAL A 51 17.95 3.85 -12.28
N PHE A 52 18.27 3.72 -11.00
CA PHE A 52 19.52 3.14 -10.50
C PHE A 52 19.33 1.68 -10.05
N GLU A 53 20.44 0.94 -10.03
CA GLU A 53 20.45 -0.47 -9.61
C GLU A 53 19.85 -0.66 -8.22
N TRP A 54 18.87 -1.58 -8.14
CA TRP A 54 18.13 -1.86 -6.92
C TRP A 54 19.05 -2.16 -5.72
N CYS A 55 20.12 -2.94 -5.91
CA CYS A 55 21.08 -3.26 -4.84
C CYS A 55 21.68 -2.03 -4.15
N ARG A 56 21.92 -0.94 -4.90
CA ARG A 56 22.44 0.32 -4.35
C ARG A 56 21.32 1.12 -3.67
N VAL A 57 20.19 1.25 -4.36
CA VAL A 57 19.02 2.02 -3.91
C VAL A 57 18.38 1.43 -2.65
N LYS A 58 18.37 0.10 -2.52
CA LYS A 58 17.78 -0.65 -1.40
C LYS A 58 18.30 -0.15 -0.05
N ASN A 59 19.60 0.15 0.05
CA ASN A 59 20.20 0.66 1.28
C ASN A 59 19.65 2.02 1.70
N VAL A 60 19.36 2.89 0.72
CA VAL A 60 18.76 4.21 0.95
C VAL A 60 17.33 4.06 1.46
N PHE A 61 16.53 3.16 0.86
CA PHE A 61 15.19 2.86 1.33
C PHE A 61 15.20 2.32 2.76
N ILE A 62 16.06 1.35 3.07
CA ILE A 62 16.20 0.80 4.42
C ILE A 62 16.54 1.91 5.41
N TRP A 63 17.46 2.80 5.06
CA TRP A 63 17.83 3.90 5.94
C TRP A 63 16.66 4.86 6.17
N GLU A 64 15.93 5.27 5.13
CA GLU A 64 14.79 6.20 5.28
C GLU A 64 13.66 5.57 6.09
N ILE A 65 13.40 4.27 5.91
CA ILE A 65 12.42 3.52 6.71
C ILE A 65 12.81 3.53 8.19
N CYS A 66 14.07 3.25 8.51
CA CYS A 66 14.58 3.29 9.87
C CYS A 66 14.53 4.71 10.48
N SER A 67 14.98 5.72 9.72
CA SER A 67 14.96 7.13 10.13
C SER A 67 13.54 7.61 10.42
N THR A 68 12.58 7.25 9.56
CA THR A 68 11.16 7.56 9.75
C THR A 68 10.60 6.84 10.98
N TYR A 69 10.91 5.55 11.14
CA TYR A 69 10.49 4.77 12.28
C TYR A 69 11.00 5.37 13.60
N GLU A 70 12.29 5.73 13.69
CA GLU A 70 12.88 6.29 14.91
C GLU A 70 12.22 7.63 15.29
N LYS A 71 11.97 8.49 14.29
CA LYS A 71 11.23 9.74 14.47
C LYS A 71 9.81 9.50 15.00
N LEU A 72 9.13 8.46 14.51
CA LEU A 72 7.79 8.08 14.97
C LEU A 72 7.79 7.43 16.35
N LEU A 73 8.82 6.63 16.66
CA LEU A 73 8.96 5.97 17.95
C LEU A 73 9.19 7.00 19.04
N GLY A 74 10.06 7.99 18.82
CA GLY A 74 10.26 9.09 19.78
C GLY A 74 8.96 9.87 20.07
N ARG A 75 8.11 10.09 19.06
CA ARG A 75 6.79 10.70 19.24
C ARG A 75 5.81 9.80 19.98
N THR A 76 5.84 8.50 19.69
CA THR A 76 4.93 7.52 20.30
C THR A 76 5.29 7.27 21.76
N ALA A 77 6.58 7.14 22.09
CA ALA A 77 7.08 6.98 23.45
C ALA A 77 6.81 8.22 24.31
N GLY A 78 6.96 9.43 23.75
CA GLY A 78 6.62 10.68 24.43
C GLY A 78 5.14 10.78 24.86
N LEU A 79 4.25 9.98 24.28
CA LEU A 79 2.82 9.94 24.62
C LEU A 79 2.45 8.84 25.64
N VAL A 80 3.34 7.91 25.96
CA VAL A 80 3.06 6.70 26.76
C VAL A 80 3.71 6.75 28.16
N THR A 81 4.31 7.89 28.53
CA THR A 81 4.98 8.08 29.82
C THR A 81 4.04 7.83 31.01
N GLY A 82 4.12 6.65 31.63
CA GLY A 82 3.37 6.37 32.86
C GLY A 82 3.12 4.91 33.27
N SER A 83 3.43 3.89 32.46
CA SER A 83 3.15 2.49 32.84
C SER A 83 4.28 1.53 32.50
N GLY A 84 4.50 0.51 33.34
CA GLY A 84 5.54 -0.52 33.15
C GLY A 84 5.41 -1.32 31.84
N ASP A 85 4.25 -1.25 31.18
CA ASP A 85 3.98 -1.83 29.86
C ASP A 85 4.78 -1.19 28.71
N GLU A 86 5.38 -0.01 28.94
CA GLU A 86 6.21 0.72 27.96
C GLU A 86 7.43 -0.09 27.52
N SER A 87 8.03 -0.88 28.43
CA SER A 87 9.23 -1.69 28.12
C SER A 87 8.93 -2.83 27.15
N ASP A 88 7.79 -3.51 27.32
CA ASP A 88 7.45 -4.66 26.49
C ASP A 88 6.91 -4.24 25.13
N LEU A 89 6.16 -3.12 25.07
CA LEU A 89 5.71 -2.54 23.82
C LEU A 89 6.88 -2.00 22.98
N ALA A 90 7.87 -1.37 23.61
CA ALA A 90 9.09 -0.91 22.93
C ALA A 90 9.89 -2.09 22.34
N LYS A 91 10.06 -3.19 23.11
CA LYS A 91 10.70 -4.42 22.61
C LYS A 91 9.94 -5.01 21.42
N LEU A 92 8.61 -5.00 21.46
CA LEU A 92 7.76 -5.46 20.36
C LEU A 92 8.01 -4.66 19.08
N TYR A 93 8.01 -3.33 19.15
CA TYR A 93 8.24 -2.51 17.96
C TYR A 93 9.66 -2.64 17.41
N ILE A 94 10.67 -2.73 18.29
CA ILE A 94 12.06 -3.01 17.87
C ILE A 94 12.16 -4.33 17.12
N ARG A 95 11.47 -5.36 17.61
CA ARG A 95 11.41 -6.67 16.93
C ARG A 95 10.73 -6.54 15.57
N GLN A 96 9.58 -5.86 15.48
CA GLN A 96 8.87 -5.67 14.21
C GLN A 96 9.72 -4.90 13.18
N LEU A 97 10.46 -3.86 13.61
CA LEU A 97 11.38 -3.15 12.71
C LEU A 97 12.48 -4.07 12.18
N ARG A 98 13.04 -4.94 13.02
CA ARG A 98 14.06 -5.91 12.61
C ARG A 98 13.51 -6.86 11.55
N GLU A 99 12.35 -7.45 11.80
CA GLU A 99 11.67 -8.36 10.86
C GLU A 99 11.30 -7.66 9.55
N LEU A 100 10.89 -6.38 9.62
CA LEU A 100 10.63 -5.56 8.45
C LEU A 100 11.91 -5.33 7.62
N LYS A 101 13.01 -5.01 8.28
CA LYS A 101 14.32 -4.78 7.65
C LYS A 101 14.83 -6.04 6.96
N GLU A 102 14.73 -7.19 7.61
CA GLU A 102 15.13 -8.49 7.04
C GLU A 102 14.31 -8.83 5.79
N ARG A 103 12.98 -8.65 5.86
CA ARG A 103 12.10 -8.83 4.70
C ARG A 103 12.42 -7.87 3.57
N PHE A 104 12.64 -6.60 3.87
CA PHE A 104 12.98 -5.61 2.86
C PHE A 104 14.35 -5.85 2.25
N PHE A 105 15.30 -6.41 3.01
CA PHE A 105 16.60 -6.78 2.47
C PHE A 105 16.49 -7.88 1.40
N GLY A 106 15.64 -8.88 1.62
CA GLY A 106 15.33 -9.93 0.65
C GLY A 106 14.32 -9.55 -0.44
N PHE A 107 13.74 -8.34 -0.36
CA PHE A 107 12.78 -7.87 -1.36
C PHE A 107 13.49 -7.47 -2.65
N GLU A 108 13.00 -8.00 -3.77
CA GLU A 108 13.44 -7.63 -5.11
C GLU A 108 12.57 -6.52 -5.68
N GLU A 109 13.14 -5.73 -6.60
CA GLU A 109 12.47 -4.56 -7.14
C GLU A 109 11.13 -4.92 -7.80
N ALA A 110 10.06 -4.32 -7.28
CA ALA A 110 8.73 -4.38 -7.87
C ALA A 110 8.26 -2.94 -8.14
N PRO A 111 8.03 -2.54 -9.42
CA PRO A 111 7.70 -1.16 -9.76
C PRO A 111 6.58 -0.56 -8.91
N PHE A 112 5.45 -1.27 -8.80
CA PHE A 112 4.30 -0.80 -8.03
C PHE A 112 4.62 -0.67 -6.53
N THR A 113 5.27 -1.67 -5.94
CA THR A 113 5.61 -1.64 -4.50
C THR A 113 6.59 -0.53 -4.20
N ILE A 114 7.64 -0.36 -5.01
CA ILE A 114 8.63 0.70 -4.86
C ILE A 114 8.00 2.08 -5.04
N GLN A 115 7.08 2.23 -5.99
CA GLN A 115 6.30 3.46 -6.14
C GLN A 115 5.57 3.79 -4.83
N ARG A 116 4.81 2.83 -4.28
CA ARG A 116 4.00 3.04 -3.06
C ARG A 116 4.85 3.30 -1.83
N ILE A 117 5.98 2.61 -1.69
CA ILE A 117 6.91 2.87 -0.58
C ILE A 117 7.50 4.27 -0.73
N SER A 118 7.84 4.70 -1.95
CA SER A 118 8.39 6.04 -2.20
C SER A 118 7.37 7.16 -1.95
N GLU A 119 6.11 6.96 -2.33
CA GLU A 119 4.99 7.87 -1.96
C GLU A 119 4.85 7.98 -0.43
N LEU A 120 4.98 6.85 0.26
CA LEU A 120 4.87 6.78 1.72
C LEU A 120 6.00 7.54 2.42
N LEU A 121 7.24 7.40 1.92
CA LEU A 121 8.45 8.01 2.49
C LEU A 121 8.66 9.48 2.07
N SER A 122 8.16 9.90 0.91
CA SER A 122 8.37 11.26 0.39
C SER A 122 7.59 12.33 1.15
N VAL A 123 6.44 11.99 1.76
CA VAL A 123 5.60 12.96 2.46
C VAL A 123 5.88 12.96 3.97
N PRO A 124 6.41 14.07 4.53
CA PRO A 124 6.68 14.16 5.96
C PRO A 124 5.38 14.14 6.76
N GLY A 125 5.31 13.29 7.79
CA GLY A 125 4.19 13.29 8.74
C GLY A 125 2.95 12.52 8.30
N ASN A 126 3.03 11.69 7.25
CA ASN A 126 1.99 10.74 6.86
C ASN A 126 1.48 9.88 8.03
N PHE A 127 2.34 9.64 9.01
CA PHE A 127 2.01 8.87 10.20
C PHE A 127 2.21 9.69 11.47
N LYS A 128 1.29 9.50 12.41
CA LYS A 128 1.34 10.10 13.75
C LYS A 128 1.97 9.18 14.79
N SER A 129 2.04 7.88 14.51
CA SER A 129 2.59 6.85 15.39
C SER A 129 3.24 5.71 14.60
N VAL A 130 3.98 4.85 15.30
CA VAL A 130 4.72 3.71 14.71
C VAL A 130 3.79 2.65 14.11
N VAL A 131 2.66 2.34 14.76
CA VAL A 131 1.80 1.21 14.39
C VAL A 131 1.26 1.32 12.96
N PRO A 132 0.63 2.44 12.54
CA PRO A 132 0.11 2.55 11.18
C PRO A 132 1.22 2.55 10.12
N PHE A 133 2.40 3.07 10.45
CA PHE A 133 3.57 3.05 9.57
C PHE A 133 4.05 1.61 9.32
N LEU A 134 4.28 0.83 10.39
CA LEU A 134 4.70 -0.57 10.27
C LEU A 134 3.67 -1.40 9.50
N ASN A 135 2.37 -1.24 9.79
CA ASN A 135 1.30 -1.93 9.09
C ASN A 135 1.27 -1.60 7.59
N ALA A 136 1.48 -0.33 7.22
CA ALA A 136 1.52 0.08 5.83
C ALA A 136 2.73 -0.53 5.11
N MET A 137 3.92 -0.47 5.72
CA MET A 137 5.14 -1.04 5.17
C MET A 137 5.04 -2.56 5.01
N GLU A 138 4.52 -3.25 6.03
CA GLU A 138 4.32 -4.69 6.00
C GLU A 138 3.39 -5.12 4.87
N LYS A 139 2.26 -4.42 4.69
CA LYS A 139 1.33 -4.70 3.58
C LYS A 139 1.98 -4.53 2.22
N LEU A 140 2.84 -3.53 2.05
CA LEU A 140 3.53 -3.28 0.78
C LEU A 140 4.59 -4.34 0.47
N ILE A 141 5.35 -4.77 1.48
CA ILE A 141 6.43 -5.76 1.29
C ILE A 141 5.87 -7.18 1.16
N ASN A 142 4.76 -7.49 1.83
CA ASN A 142 4.11 -8.82 1.79
C ASN A 142 3.16 -9.00 0.59
N VAL A 143 3.13 -8.11 -0.40
CA VAL A 143 2.29 -8.29 -1.59
C VAL A 143 2.78 -9.52 -2.37
N ASN A 144 2.11 -10.66 -2.16
CA ASN A 144 2.28 -11.89 -2.93
C ASN A 144 1.77 -11.67 -4.36
N GLY A 145 2.69 -11.45 -5.29
CA GLY A 145 2.35 -11.27 -6.70
C GLY A 145 3.30 -10.35 -7.46
N ILE A 146 4.56 -10.23 -7.02
CA ILE A 146 5.52 -9.33 -7.65
C ILE A 146 5.85 -9.89 -9.03
N GLN A 147 5.41 -9.20 -10.07
CA GLN A 147 6.04 -9.25 -11.38
C GLN A 147 7.24 -8.29 -11.34
N THR A 148 8.41 -8.77 -11.72
CA THR A 148 9.58 -7.91 -11.97
C THR A 148 9.23 -6.93 -13.11
N PRO A 149 10.02 -5.87 -13.34
CA PRO A 149 9.86 -5.02 -14.52
C PRO A 149 9.89 -5.79 -15.86
N LEU A 150 10.44 -7.01 -15.86
CA LEU A 150 10.51 -7.92 -17.01
C LEU A 150 9.30 -8.87 -17.11
N GLY A 151 8.36 -8.81 -16.17
CA GLY A 151 7.14 -9.62 -16.14
C GLY A 151 7.25 -10.94 -15.37
N ASP A 152 8.42 -11.26 -14.82
CA ASP A 152 8.64 -12.51 -14.09
C ASP A 152 7.95 -12.47 -12.73
N ARG A 153 7.07 -13.44 -12.45
CA ARG A 153 6.45 -13.58 -11.12
C ARG A 153 7.46 -14.18 -10.13
N LEU A 154 7.81 -13.42 -9.09
CA LEU A 154 8.66 -13.87 -7.98
C LEU A 154 7.90 -14.72 -6.94
N THR A 155 6.60 -14.94 -7.14
CA THR A 155 5.86 -15.90 -6.33
C THR A 155 6.37 -17.29 -6.71
N GLY A 156 7.04 -18.01 -5.81
CA GLY A 156 7.44 -19.42 -5.98
C GLY A 156 6.28 -20.42 -6.13
N ILE A 157 5.18 -19.97 -6.72
CA ILE A 157 4.03 -20.72 -7.18
C ILE A 157 4.31 -20.98 -8.65
N GLU A 158 4.59 -22.24 -9.01
CA GLU A 158 4.67 -22.65 -10.41
C GLU A 158 3.40 -22.23 -11.15
N LEU A 159 3.56 -21.65 -12.33
CA LEU A 159 2.45 -21.42 -13.25
C LEU A 159 1.82 -22.78 -13.53
N GLN A 160 0.67 -23.05 -12.93
CA GLN A 160 -0.22 -24.06 -13.47
C GLN A 160 -0.58 -23.60 -14.88
N VAL A 161 0.00 -24.27 -15.87
CA VAL A 161 -0.44 -24.17 -17.26
C VAL A 161 -1.85 -24.74 -17.24
N PHE A 162 -2.85 -23.86 -17.22
CA PHE A 162 -4.21 -24.27 -17.47
C PHE A 162 -4.28 -24.58 -18.97
N ASP A 163 -4.59 -25.82 -19.32
CA ASP A 163 -4.88 -26.20 -20.71
C ASP A 163 -6.08 -25.35 -21.18
N ASP A 164 -5.79 -24.47 -22.14
CA ASP A 164 -6.59 -23.33 -22.60
C ASP A 164 -7.72 -23.72 -23.57
N ASP A 165 -8.36 -24.88 -23.34
CA ASP A 165 -9.44 -25.36 -24.22
C ASP A 165 -10.85 -25.06 -23.66
N ASN A 166 -10.96 -24.48 -22.47
CA ASN A 166 -12.26 -24.18 -21.81
C ASN A 166 -12.36 -22.79 -21.15
N LEU A 167 -11.46 -21.86 -21.46
CA LEU A 167 -11.57 -20.48 -20.99
C LEU A 167 -12.70 -19.75 -21.74
N MET A 168 -13.89 -19.75 -21.14
CA MET A 168 -14.99 -18.91 -21.58
C MET A 168 -14.58 -17.44 -21.37
N GLU A 169 -14.38 -16.69 -22.46
CA GLU A 169 -14.17 -15.24 -22.37
C GLU A 169 -15.29 -14.62 -21.52
N PRO A 170 -14.96 -13.85 -20.46
CA PRO A 170 -15.97 -13.21 -19.65
C PRO A 170 -16.71 -12.18 -20.51
N LYS A 171 -17.92 -12.54 -20.94
CA LYS A 171 -18.81 -11.62 -21.62
C LYS A 171 -19.18 -10.50 -20.64
N PRO A 172 -18.87 -9.23 -20.93
CA PRO A 172 -19.36 -8.13 -20.11
C PRO A 172 -20.89 -8.08 -20.23
N PHE A 173 -21.60 -8.48 -19.18
CA PHE A 173 -23.03 -8.19 -19.02
C PHE A 173 -23.16 -7.14 -17.91
N LEU A 174 -22.93 -5.89 -18.26
CA LEU A 174 -23.26 -4.76 -17.39
C LEU A 174 -24.03 -3.76 -18.23
N PHE A 175 -25.32 -4.02 -18.43
CA PHE A 175 -26.28 -2.95 -18.68
C PHE A 175 -26.57 -2.29 -17.34
N LEU A 176 -25.60 -1.49 -16.85
CA LEU A 176 -25.84 -0.62 -15.72
C LEU A 176 -26.61 0.59 -16.24
N GLN A 177 -27.94 0.53 -16.18
CA GLN A 177 -28.76 1.73 -16.37
C GLN A 177 -28.63 2.55 -15.09
N VAL A 178 -27.82 3.60 -15.16
CA VAL A 178 -27.66 4.56 -14.07
C VAL A 178 -28.90 5.46 -14.09
N ASP A 179 -29.81 5.27 -13.14
CA ASP A 179 -30.87 6.24 -12.91
C ASP A 179 -30.21 7.49 -12.32
N GLU A 180 -30.20 8.59 -13.09
CA GLU A 180 -29.72 9.89 -12.63
C GLU A 180 -30.62 10.38 -11.49
N CYS A 181 -30.10 10.40 -10.26
CA CYS A 181 -30.79 10.89 -9.06
C CYS A 181 -30.92 12.43 -9.00
N ASP A 182 -30.99 13.11 -10.14
CA ASP A 182 -31.08 14.58 -10.23
C ASP A 182 -32.43 15.05 -10.81
N MET A 183 -33.52 14.32 -10.54
CA MET A 183 -34.87 14.82 -10.84
C MET A 183 -35.52 15.40 -9.60
N ASP A 184 -35.92 16.67 -9.70
CA ASP A 184 -36.64 17.42 -8.67
C ASP A 184 -37.88 16.66 -8.19
N VAL A 185 -37.98 16.51 -6.86
CA VAL A 185 -39.15 15.97 -6.18
C VAL A 185 -40.26 17.01 -6.29
N ASP A 186 -40.96 17.05 -7.42
CA ASP A 186 -42.36 17.45 -7.41
C ASP A 186 -43.12 16.98 -8.65
N SER A 187 -44.27 16.36 -8.35
CA SER A 187 -45.42 16.19 -9.24
C SER A 187 -45.31 15.15 -10.35
N LYS A 188 -45.73 13.91 -10.05
CA LYS A 188 -46.88 13.33 -10.79
C LYS A 188 -47.58 12.21 -10.03
N LYS A 189 -48.85 12.48 -9.80
CA LYS A 189 -49.91 11.61 -9.30
C LYS A 189 -50.05 10.36 -10.17
N HIS A 190 -50.35 9.26 -9.49
CA HIS A 190 -51.12 8.09 -9.94
C HIS A 190 -51.53 8.07 -11.42
N LEU A 191 -50.99 7.11 -12.16
CA LEU A 191 -51.81 6.25 -13.01
C LEU A 191 -51.28 4.82 -12.90
N ALA A 192 -52.00 4.03 -12.11
CA ALA A 192 -52.00 2.59 -12.20
C ALA A 192 -52.53 2.19 -13.59
N SER A 193 -51.77 1.36 -14.31
CA SER A 193 -52.34 0.50 -15.35
C SER A 193 -52.35 -0.93 -14.80
N ASN A 194 -53.56 -1.47 -14.78
CA ASN A 194 -53.98 -2.74 -14.22
C ASN A 194 -53.35 -3.99 -14.85
N GLY A 195 -53.32 -5.06 -14.05
CA GLY A 195 -53.18 -6.48 -14.44
C GLY A 195 -51.79 -7.04 -14.10
N ASP A 196 -51.57 -7.94 -13.15
CA ASP A 196 -52.44 -8.85 -12.42
C ASP A 196 -51.87 -9.05 -11.00
N LEU A 197 -52.71 -8.88 -9.99
CA LEU A 197 -52.45 -9.24 -8.60
C LEU A 197 -53.34 -10.44 -8.27
N ASP A 198 -52.78 -11.64 -8.29
CA ASP A 198 -53.32 -12.74 -7.50
C ASP A 198 -52.38 -13.01 -6.33
N GLN A 199 -52.67 -12.28 -5.26
CA GLN A 199 -52.45 -12.77 -3.90
C GLN A 199 -53.50 -13.84 -3.62
N ILE A 200 -53.09 -15.08 -3.41
CA ILE A 200 -53.82 -15.98 -2.53
C ILE A 200 -52.93 -16.22 -1.31
N ILE A 201 -53.24 -15.46 -0.28
CA ILE A 201 -52.72 -15.60 1.09
C ILE A 201 -53.26 -16.90 1.69
N PRO A 202 -52.45 -17.72 2.39
CA PRO A 202 -52.97 -18.59 3.43
C PRO A 202 -52.80 -17.95 4.81
N THR A 203 -53.95 -17.57 5.33
CA THR A 203 -54.33 -17.14 6.68
C THR A 203 -53.63 -17.90 7.81
N MET A 204 -53.20 -17.16 8.84
CA MET A 204 -52.89 -17.72 10.16
C MET A 204 -54.17 -18.10 10.92
N MET A 205 -54.23 -19.29 11.51
CA MET A 205 -54.84 -19.50 12.83
C MET A 205 -54.08 -20.57 13.65
N PRO A 206 -54.00 -20.42 14.99
CA PRO A 206 -53.32 -21.35 15.89
C PRO A 206 -54.26 -22.29 16.69
N LYS A 207 -53.68 -23.41 17.15
CA LYS A 207 -54.01 -24.31 18.31
C LYS A 207 -55.31 -25.14 18.32
N GLU A 208 -55.14 -26.47 18.45
CA GLU A 208 -55.66 -27.38 19.50
C GLU A 208 -55.25 -28.83 19.13
N GLU A 209 -54.30 -29.45 19.84
CA GLU A 209 -54.50 -30.43 20.94
C GLU A 209 -55.19 -31.75 20.53
N ALA A 210 -54.39 -32.83 20.44
CA ALA A 210 -54.72 -34.19 20.91
C ALA A 210 -53.51 -35.13 20.76
N GLU A 211 -52.75 -35.34 21.84
CA GLU A 211 -52.35 -36.65 22.38
C GLU A 211 -51.34 -36.47 23.53
N LYS A 212 -51.89 -36.20 24.73
CA LYS A 212 -51.86 -37.15 25.83
C LYS A 212 -52.96 -36.84 26.84
#